data_AF-A0A3A5AD66-F1
#
_entry.id   AF-A0A3A5AD66-F1
#
_cell.length_a   1.000
_cell.length_b   1.000
_cell.length_c   1.000
_cell.angle_alpha   90.00
_cell.angle_beta   90.00
_cell.angle_gamma   90.00
#
_symmetry.space_group_name_H-M   'P 1'
#
loop_
_entity.id
_entity.type
_entity.pdbx_description
1 polymer ?
#
loop_
_entity_poly.entity_id
_entity_poly.type
_entity_poly.pdbx_seq_one_letter_code
_entity_poly.pdbx_strand_id
1 'polypeptide(L)'
;MSIIFFAPDSDNAAIFRRVLGDHVESVQVVEALLSAAVPIAMHLEEEGAEVFVARGGTAALLREKGIKSPVVEIHVTSEDMVDALAQARHGARSDNPRIALVAFSEMVQDLLDFLPFLKLRITSYTLASEEDADPLVNKAVNDGAQVIIGGAIAVRIAQERGLPAVLLRSGESSIRLALEEAQRIIYARRLEAHRSNELKAMLEYAYEGIIAVNSEGRVTVFNPVAESVTGVRQDEALGRPARNVFPSIRFEEILRSGSQEIGELLDFGHSKVMVNRIPIRAGGEIVGAVATFQDITRIQSMEERIRREIYSQGHVAKFSFGDICGSSRSLMEAIEIARQYARVDSTVLIHGETGVGKELFAQSIHRAGNRRDGPFVAVNCAALPETLLESELFGYVEGAFTGARRKGKPGLFELAHHGTIFLDEVSEIPLSLQGRLLRVLQEREVVRLGHDRVIPVDVRVLCATNRDLHLLVDEGSFRRDLYWRLNVLALTIPPLRERPGDIVPLMNHFLAAFSVPVSKEFELEREAISFLGRYPWPGNVRELRNLCERLNVVHAGKSVDAAVLSRLMAYSEPACAIRTGKTGLKDIESAIAQAGGKVSKAAEILGIHRATLWRKRKRSSLRSKG
;
A
#
# COMPACT_ATOMS: atom_id res chain seq x y z
N MET A 1 4.18 -2.69 -43.70
CA MET A 1 3.22 -2.13 -44.68
C MET A 1 1.88 -2.79 -44.40
N SER A 2 0.77 -2.05 -44.36
CA SER A 2 -0.46 -2.59 -43.74
C SER A 2 -1.57 -2.96 -44.73
N ILE A 3 -1.64 -2.32 -45.91
CA ILE A 3 -2.72 -2.55 -46.89
C ILE A 3 -2.14 -2.89 -48.27
N ILE A 4 -2.63 -3.97 -48.89
CA ILE A 4 -2.23 -4.40 -50.23
C ILE A 4 -3.42 -4.30 -51.19
N PHE A 5 -3.32 -3.47 -52.24
CA PHE A 5 -4.29 -3.38 -53.32
C PHE A 5 -3.86 -4.25 -54.50
N PHE A 6 -4.72 -5.18 -54.92
CA PHE A 6 -4.55 -5.94 -56.15
C PHE A 6 -5.20 -5.23 -57.33
N ALA A 7 -4.38 -4.72 -58.24
CA ALA A 7 -4.79 -4.16 -59.51
C ALA A 7 -4.77 -5.24 -60.61
N PRO A 8 -5.80 -5.31 -61.47
CA PRO A 8 -5.91 -6.34 -62.50
C PRO A 8 -4.90 -6.19 -63.65
N ASP A 9 -4.45 -4.96 -63.92
CA ASP A 9 -3.51 -4.61 -65.00
C ASP A 9 -2.76 -3.30 -64.67
N SER A 10 -1.78 -2.95 -65.50
CA SER A 10 -0.93 -1.78 -65.28
C SER A 10 -1.67 -0.44 -65.38
N ASP A 11 -2.75 -0.36 -66.17
CA ASP A 11 -3.57 0.84 -66.30
C ASP A 11 -4.36 1.09 -65.00
N ASN A 12 -5.00 0.05 -64.46
CA ASN A 12 -5.67 0.11 -63.17
C ASN A 12 -4.68 0.35 -62.03
N ALA A 13 -3.48 -0.23 -62.10
CA ALA A 13 -2.45 0.01 -61.10
C ALA A 13 -2.01 1.48 -61.09
N ALA A 14 -1.89 2.13 -62.26
CA ALA A 14 -1.62 3.55 -62.36
C ALA A 14 -2.75 4.40 -61.77
N ILE A 15 -4.02 4.04 -62.02
CA ILE A 15 -5.18 4.71 -61.41
C ILE A 15 -5.16 4.55 -59.89
N PHE A 16 -4.95 3.33 -59.39
CA PHE A 16 -4.90 3.04 -57.96
C PHE A 16 -3.78 3.86 -57.32
N ARG A 17 -2.57 3.84 -57.87
CA ARG A 17 -1.44 4.66 -57.36
C ARG A 17 -1.75 6.16 -57.36
N ARG A 18 -2.46 6.67 -58.37
CA ARG A 18 -2.88 8.08 -58.44
C ARG A 18 -3.88 8.42 -57.34
N VAL A 19 -4.92 7.60 -57.16
CA VAL A 19 -5.99 7.82 -56.18
C VAL A 19 -5.48 7.65 -54.75
N LEU A 20 -4.57 6.70 -54.53
CA LEU A 20 -3.97 6.39 -53.23
C LEU A 20 -2.77 7.29 -52.89
N GLY A 21 -2.42 8.26 -53.77
CA GLY A 21 -1.14 8.99 -53.77
C GLY A 21 -0.73 9.70 -52.47
N ASP A 22 -1.68 10.08 -51.61
CA ASP A 22 -1.37 10.71 -50.31
C ASP A 22 -1.13 9.67 -49.17
N HIS A 23 -1.30 8.37 -49.45
CA HIS A 23 -1.25 7.27 -48.46
C HIS A 23 -0.10 6.27 -48.67
N VAL A 24 0.92 6.65 -49.45
CA VAL A 24 1.99 5.77 -50.00
C VAL A 24 2.82 5.07 -48.94
N GLU A 25 2.91 5.58 -47.71
CA GLU A 25 3.68 4.94 -46.63
C GLU A 25 3.00 3.68 -46.05
N SER A 26 1.70 3.47 -46.31
CA SER A 26 0.89 2.40 -45.69
C SER A 26 0.22 1.44 -46.67
N VAL A 27 0.23 1.78 -47.96
CA VAL A 27 -0.51 1.09 -49.02
C VAL A 27 0.41 0.70 -50.17
N GLN A 28 0.36 -0.57 -50.58
CA GLN A 28 1.08 -1.08 -51.75
C GLN A 28 0.09 -1.51 -52.84
N VAL A 29 0.38 -1.15 -54.09
CA VAL A 29 -0.41 -1.61 -55.26
C VAL A 29 0.39 -2.69 -56.00
N VAL A 30 -0.21 -3.88 -56.09
CA VAL A 30 0.37 -5.07 -56.71
C VAL A 30 -0.45 -5.45 -57.93
N GLU A 31 0.22 -5.70 -59.05
CA GLU A 31 -0.42 -6.13 -60.30
C GLU A 31 -0.61 -7.64 -60.27
N ALA A 32 -1.84 -8.09 -60.03
CA ALA A 32 -2.22 -9.49 -60.10
C ALA A 32 -3.74 -9.65 -60.25
N LEU A 33 -4.15 -10.66 -61.01
CA LEU A 33 -5.55 -10.94 -61.32
C LEU A 33 -5.91 -12.38 -60.94
N LEU A 34 -7.06 -12.56 -60.30
CA LEU A 34 -7.66 -13.87 -60.01
C LEU A 34 -6.69 -14.83 -59.32
N SER A 35 -6.50 -16.03 -59.87
CA SER A 35 -5.68 -17.09 -59.29
C SER A 35 -4.21 -16.67 -59.11
N ALA A 36 -3.70 -15.77 -59.95
CA ALA A 36 -2.33 -15.26 -59.83
C ALA A 36 -2.11 -14.38 -58.59
N ALA A 37 -3.18 -13.78 -58.03
CA ALA A 37 -3.09 -12.95 -56.83
C ALA A 37 -2.93 -13.76 -55.54
N VAL A 38 -3.45 -15.00 -55.51
CA VAL A 38 -3.46 -15.86 -54.31
C VAL A 38 -2.06 -16.17 -53.77
N PRO A 39 -1.10 -16.71 -54.55
CA PRO A 39 0.23 -17.01 -54.02
C PRO A 39 0.98 -15.75 -53.56
N ILE A 40 0.72 -14.61 -54.21
CA ILE A 40 1.32 -13.32 -53.84
C ILE A 40 0.73 -12.82 -52.52
N ALA A 41 -0.58 -12.94 -52.32
CA ALA A 41 -1.24 -12.56 -51.08
C ALA A 41 -0.75 -13.41 -49.90
N MET A 42 -0.60 -14.72 -50.08
CA MET A 42 -0.06 -15.61 -49.04
C MET A 42 1.35 -15.19 -48.61
N HIS A 43 2.22 -14.89 -49.58
CA HIS A 43 3.58 -14.43 -49.29
C HIS A 43 3.59 -13.08 -48.55
N LEU A 44 2.80 -12.12 -49.00
CA LEU A 44 2.72 -10.80 -48.37
C LEU A 44 2.07 -10.84 -46.97
N GLU A 45 1.19 -11.82 -46.71
CA GLU A 45 0.63 -12.04 -45.38
C GLU A 45 1.71 -12.48 -44.38
N GLU A 46 2.63 -13.34 -44.79
CA GLU A 46 3.79 -13.75 -43.97
C GLU A 46 4.75 -12.59 -43.71
N GLU A 47 4.90 -11.67 -44.66
CA GLU A 47 5.67 -10.42 -44.51
C GLU A 47 4.96 -9.36 -43.66
N GLY A 48 3.73 -9.62 -43.21
CA GLY A 48 3.00 -8.78 -42.27
C GLY A 48 1.94 -7.86 -42.88
N ALA A 49 1.40 -8.18 -44.06
CA ALA A 49 0.23 -7.49 -44.60
C ALA A 49 -1.01 -7.70 -43.70
N GLU A 50 -1.62 -6.59 -43.26
CA GLU A 50 -2.74 -6.61 -42.31
C GLU A 50 -4.11 -6.72 -43.00
N VAL A 51 -4.25 -6.19 -44.22
CA VAL A 51 -5.49 -6.18 -45.02
C VAL A 51 -5.18 -6.27 -46.52
N PHE A 52 -5.99 -7.05 -47.25
CA PHE A 52 -5.96 -7.10 -48.71
C PHE A 52 -7.18 -6.41 -49.30
N VAL A 53 -6.99 -5.71 -50.42
CA VAL A 53 -8.04 -5.02 -51.15
C VAL A 53 -8.01 -5.51 -52.60
N ALA A 54 -9.11 -6.05 -53.08
CA ALA A 54 -9.19 -6.61 -54.43
C ALA A 54 -10.59 -6.40 -55.02
N ARG A 55 -10.73 -6.61 -56.32
CA ARG A 55 -12.01 -6.46 -57.02
C ARG A 55 -12.63 -7.81 -57.39
N GLY A 56 -13.93 -7.97 -57.13
CA GLY A 56 -14.76 -9.05 -57.67
C GLY A 56 -14.13 -10.44 -57.52
N GLY A 57 -13.95 -11.15 -58.64
CA GLY A 57 -13.41 -12.52 -58.65
C GLY A 57 -12.05 -12.68 -57.94
N THR A 58 -11.17 -11.67 -57.95
CA THR A 58 -9.91 -11.74 -57.20
C THR A 58 -10.18 -11.73 -55.69
N ALA A 59 -11.08 -10.88 -55.20
CA ALA A 59 -11.45 -10.82 -53.79
C ALA A 59 -12.13 -12.12 -53.31
N ALA A 60 -13.01 -12.68 -54.15
CA ALA A 60 -13.67 -13.96 -53.87
C ALA A 60 -12.66 -15.11 -53.73
N LEU A 61 -11.70 -15.21 -54.66
CA LEU A 61 -10.67 -16.25 -54.63
C LEU A 61 -9.74 -16.14 -53.41
N LEU A 62 -9.39 -14.92 -52.99
CA LEU A 62 -8.58 -14.72 -51.77
C LEU A 62 -9.31 -15.22 -50.51
N ARG A 63 -10.63 -15.00 -50.42
CA ARG A 63 -11.45 -15.50 -49.30
C ARG A 63 -11.58 -17.02 -49.35
N GLU A 64 -11.82 -17.59 -50.54
CA GLU A 64 -12.00 -19.05 -50.71
C GLU A 64 -10.72 -19.84 -50.41
N LYS A 65 -9.54 -19.31 -50.79
CA LYS A 65 -8.25 -19.97 -50.60
C LYS A 65 -7.66 -19.79 -49.19
N GLY A 66 -8.41 -19.19 -48.25
CA GLY A 66 -8.11 -19.23 -46.81
C GLY A 66 -7.05 -18.24 -46.32
N ILE A 67 -6.93 -17.07 -46.96
CA ILE A 67 -6.15 -15.94 -46.43
C ILE A 67 -6.68 -15.57 -45.03
N LYS A 68 -5.80 -15.43 -44.03
CA LYS A 68 -6.18 -15.18 -42.62
C LYS A 68 -6.50 -13.71 -42.37
N SER A 69 -5.83 -12.82 -43.09
CA SER A 69 -6.06 -11.38 -43.07
C SER A 69 -7.34 -11.03 -43.82
N PRO A 70 -8.10 -10.02 -43.36
CA PRO A 70 -9.35 -9.62 -43.98
C PRO A 70 -9.16 -9.12 -45.42
N VAL A 71 -10.13 -9.42 -46.28
CA VAL A 71 -10.17 -9.03 -47.70
C VAL A 71 -11.32 -8.05 -47.92
N VAL A 72 -10.99 -6.79 -48.20
CA VAL A 72 -11.92 -5.73 -48.58
C VAL A 72 -12.14 -5.80 -50.10
N GLU A 73 -13.40 -5.70 -50.50
CA GLU A 73 -13.77 -5.74 -51.91
C GLU A 73 -13.99 -4.33 -52.46
N ILE A 74 -13.44 -4.07 -53.64
CA ILE A 74 -13.73 -2.84 -54.39
C ILE A 74 -15.05 -3.06 -55.13
N HIS A 75 -16.14 -2.56 -54.53
CA HIS A 75 -17.46 -2.58 -55.15
C HIS A 75 -17.55 -1.59 -56.30
N VAL A 76 -18.25 -1.99 -57.37
CA VAL A 76 -18.56 -1.09 -58.49
C VAL A 76 -19.74 -0.22 -58.06
N THR A 77 -19.61 1.10 -58.23
CA THR A 77 -20.68 2.03 -57.86
C THR A 77 -21.62 2.30 -59.03
N SER A 78 -22.79 2.88 -58.74
CA SER A 78 -23.71 3.33 -59.79
C SER A 78 -23.09 4.37 -60.73
N GLU A 79 -22.15 5.20 -60.23
CA GLU A 79 -21.39 6.17 -61.04
C GLU A 79 -20.54 5.44 -62.10
N ASP A 80 -19.79 4.42 -61.68
CA ASP A 80 -18.97 3.58 -62.56
C ASP A 80 -19.80 2.93 -63.68
N MET A 81 -21.01 2.47 -63.34
CA MET A 81 -21.94 1.87 -64.29
C MET A 81 -22.47 2.88 -65.29
N VAL A 82 -22.83 4.09 -64.84
CA VAL A 82 -23.33 5.17 -65.70
C VAL A 82 -22.25 5.61 -66.68
N ASP A 83 -21.01 5.77 -66.23
CA ASP A 83 -19.87 6.11 -67.08
C ASP A 83 -19.59 5.04 -68.13
N ALA A 84 -19.61 3.76 -67.74
CA ALA A 84 -19.44 2.64 -68.66
C ALA A 84 -20.57 2.60 -69.72
N LEU A 85 -21.81 2.82 -69.31
CA LEU A 85 -22.97 2.89 -70.22
C LEU A 85 -22.86 4.09 -71.17
N ALA A 86 -22.40 5.25 -70.70
CA ALA A 86 -22.18 6.43 -71.52
C ALA A 86 -21.09 6.17 -72.57
N GLN A 87 -19.97 5.54 -72.18
CA GLN A 87 -18.89 5.14 -73.11
C GLN A 87 -19.38 4.13 -74.14
N ALA A 88 -20.20 3.16 -73.73
CA ALA A 88 -20.76 2.14 -74.62
C ALA A 88 -21.66 2.76 -75.71
N ARG A 89 -22.46 3.79 -75.38
CA ARG A 89 -23.27 4.53 -76.36
C ARG A 89 -22.41 5.28 -77.38
N HIS A 90 -21.37 5.97 -76.91
CA HIS A 90 -20.43 6.66 -77.80
C HIS A 90 -19.67 5.69 -78.71
N GLY A 91 -19.16 4.59 -78.17
CA GLY A 91 -18.41 3.58 -78.91
C GLY A 91 -19.23 2.85 -79.97
N ALA A 92 -20.50 2.55 -79.69
CA ALA A 92 -21.41 1.91 -80.63
C ALA A 92 -21.98 2.87 -81.71
N ARG A 93 -21.68 4.18 -81.64
CA ARG A 93 -22.21 5.23 -82.53
C ARG A 93 -23.73 5.15 -82.70
N SER A 94 -24.43 4.81 -81.62
CA SER A 94 -25.88 4.61 -81.61
C SER A 94 -26.46 5.18 -80.33
N ASP A 95 -27.62 5.84 -80.42
CA ASP A 95 -28.31 6.36 -79.25
C ASP A 95 -28.88 5.26 -78.33
N ASN A 96 -29.12 4.05 -78.85
CA ASN A 96 -29.66 2.93 -78.08
C ASN A 96 -29.11 1.58 -78.57
N PRO A 97 -27.81 1.29 -78.37
CA PRO A 97 -27.20 0.03 -78.79
C PRO A 97 -27.72 -1.15 -77.95
N ARG A 98 -27.64 -2.37 -78.51
CA ARG A 98 -27.80 -3.60 -77.73
C ARG A 98 -26.54 -3.84 -76.89
N ILE A 99 -26.63 -3.61 -75.59
CA ILE A 99 -25.52 -3.73 -74.65
C ILE A 99 -25.61 -5.09 -73.97
N ALA A 100 -24.53 -5.87 -74.01
CA ALA A 100 -24.38 -7.05 -73.19
C ALA A 100 -23.50 -6.75 -71.98
N LEU A 101 -24.02 -6.97 -70.78
CA LEU A 101 -23.29 -6.80 -69.53
C LEU A 101 -22.81 -8.17 -69.05
N VAL A 102 -21.51 -8.41 -69.11
CA VAL A 102 -20.88 -9.68 -68.73
C VAL A 102 -20.01 -9.46 -67.49
N ALA A 103 -20.51 -9.86 -66.32
CA ALA A 103 -19.85 -9.66 -65.03
C ALA A 103 -20.28 -10.70 -63.99
N PHE A 104 -19.53 -10.81 -62.89
CA PHE A 104 -19.94 -11.63 -61.74
C PHE A 104 -21.20 -11.04 -61.08
N SER A 105 -22.03 -11.89 -60.47
CA SER A 105 -23.35 -11.52 -59.91
C SER A 105 -23.27 -10.33 -58.96
N GLU A 106 -22.23 -10.28 -58.16
CA GLU A 106 -22.00 -9.32 -57.08
C GLU A 106 -21.66 -7.91 -57.62
N MET A 107 -21.27 -7.79 -58.90
CA MET A 107 -20.90 -6.52 -59.52
C MET A 107 -22.06 -5.80 -60.21
N VAL A 108 -23.18 -6.47 -60.44
CA VAL A 108 -24.25 -5.96 -61.32
C VAL A 108 -25.64 -5.99 -60.70
N GLN A 109 -25.81 -6.53 -59.49
CA GLN A 109 -27.11 -6.54 -58.79
C GLN A 109 -27.74 -5.15 -58.72
N ASP A 110 -26.99 -4.15 -58.25
CA ASP A 110 -27.48 -2.78 -58.17
C ASP A 110 -27.96 -2.27 -59.53
N LEU A 111 -27.21 -2.55 -60.61
CA LEU A 111 -27.64 -2.14 -61.95
C LEU A 111 -28.91 -2.88 -62.39
N LEU A 112 -29.01 -4.19 -62.14
CA LEU A 112 -30.19 -5.00 -62.51
C LEU A 112 -31.48 -4.40 -61.95
N ASP A 113 -31.44 -3.86 -60.73
CA ASP A 113 -32.58 -3.21 -60.09
C ASP A 113 -32.96 -1.88 -60.78
N PHE A 114 -31.99 -1.17 -61.35
CA PHE A 114 -32.22 0.08 -62.07
C PHE A 114 -32.50 -0.11 -63.58
N LEU A 115 -32.17 -1.27 -64.16
CA LEU A 115 -32.35 -1.57 -65.59
C LEU A 115 -33.77 -1.27 -66.13
N PRO A 116 -34.88 -1.61 -65.42
CA PRO A 116 -36.23 -1.36 -65.93
C PRO A 116 -36.54 0.12 -66.17
N PHE A 117 -35.84 1.03 -65.47
CA PHE A 117 -36.04 2.48 -65.58
C PHE A 117 -35.17 3.11 -66.67
N LEU A 118 -34.15 2.39 -67.14
CA LEU A 118 -33.28 2.84 -68.21
C LEU A 118 -33.90 2.46 -69.56
N LYS A 119 -34.13 3.44 -70.45
CA LYS A 119 -34.61 3.21 -71.83
C LYS A 119 -33.51 2.60 -72.74
N LEU A 120 -32.74 1.66 -72.21
CA LEU A 120 -31.59 1.03 -72.86
C LEU A 120 -31.86 -0.46 -73.11
N ARG A 121 -31.32 -0.99 -74.21
CA ARG A 121 -31.39 -2.43 -74.52
C ARG A 121 -30.23 -3.17 -73.88
N ILE A 122 -30.31 -3.41 -72.58
CA ILE A 122 -29.26 -4.10 -71.80
C ILE A 122 -29.69 -5.54 -71.53
N THR A 123 -28.81 -6.51 -71.82
CA THR A 123 -28.98 -7.93 -71.44
C THR A 123 -27.81 -8.34 -70.54
N SER A 124 -28.08 -8.93 -69.39
CA SER A 124 -27.06 -9.35 -68.43
C SER A 124 -26.70 -10.83 -68.56
N TYR A 125 -25.41 -11.12 -68.42
CA TYR A 125 -24.81 -12.45 -68.42
C TYR A 125 -23.92 -12.58 -67.18
N THR A 126 -24.34 -13.43 -66.25
CA THR A 126 -23.69 -13.58 -64.96
C THR A 126 -22.57 -14.62 -65.03
N LEU A 127 -21.38 -14.23 -64.61
CA LEU A 127 -20.22 -15.13 -64.45
C LEU A 127 -20.24 -15.78 -63.08
N ALA A 128 -20.07 -17.11 -63.03
CA ALA A 128 -19.80 -17.83 -61.77
C ALA A 128 -18.30 -18.09 -61.59
N SER A 129 -17.57 -18.29 -62.69
CA SER A 129 -16.13 -18.54 -62.71
C SER A 129 -15.45 -17.86 -63.92
N GLU A 130 -14.12 -17.86 -63.95
CA GLU A 130 -13.34 -17.38 -65.11
C GLU A 130 -13.59 -18.22 -66.37
N GLU A 131 -13.84 -19.53 -66.21
CA GLU A 131 -14.06 -20.46 -67.32
C GLU A 131 -15.38 -20.17 -68.07
N ASP A 132 -16.35 -19.56 -67.39
CA ASP A 132 -17.64 -19.19 -67.97
C ASP A 132 -17.56 -17.98 -68.91
N ALA A 133 -16.45 -17.24 -68.90
CA ALA A 133 -16.34 -15.97 -69.62
C ALA A 133 -16.40 -16.13 -71.14
N ASP A 134 -15.67 -17.09 -71.72
CA ASP A 134 -15.70 -17.34 -73.18
C ASP A 134 -17.08 -17.80 -73.69
N PRO A 135 -17.73 -18.83 -73.10
CA PRO A 135 -19.03 -19.27 -73.58
C PRO A 135 -20.12 -18.19 -73.43
N LEU A 136 -20.10 -17.38 -72.37
CA LEU A 136 -21.08 -16.32 -72.15
C LEU A 136 -20.87 -15.11 -73.08
N VAL A 137 -19.62 -14.71 -73.34
CA VAL A 137 -19.32 -13.68 -74.33
C VAL A 137 -19.78 -14.13 -75.72
N ASN A 138 -19.49 -15.38 -76.12
CA ASN A 138 -19.95 -15.93 -77.39
C ASN A 138 -21.49 -15.93 -77.52
N LYS A 139 -22.18 -16.29 -76.45
CA LYS A 139 -23.64 -16.21 -76.39
C LYS A 139 -24.13 -14.78 -76.58
N ALA A 140 -23.53 -13.81 -75.89
CA ALA A 140 -23.87 -12.40 -76.05
C ALA A 140 -23.67 -11.88 -77.49
N VAL A 141 -22.61 -12.33 -78.17
CA VAL A 141 -22.39 -12.03 -79.59
C VAL A 141 -23.54 -12.57 -80.44
N ASN A 142 -23.89 -13.84 -80.25
CA ASN A 142 -24.95 -14.52 -81.01
C ASN A 142 -26.33 -13.90 -80.78
N ASP A 143 -26.59 -13.41 -79.56
CA ASP A 143 -27.83 -12.70 -79.20
C ASP A 143 -27.89 -11.27 -79.80
N GLY A 144 -26.85 -10.85 -80.53
CA GLY A 144 -26.78 -9.62 -81.31
C GLY A 144 -26.33 -8.41 -80.48
N ALA A 145 -25.49 -8.61 -79.47
CA ALA A 145 -24.85 -7.52 -78.75
C ALA A 145 -23.99 -6.67 -79.70
N GLN A 146 -24.16 -5.35 -79.62
CA GLN A 146 -23.38 -4.37 -80.37
C GLN A 146 -22.19 -3.83 -79.57
N VAL A 147 -22.26 -3.94 -78.25
CA VAL A 147 -21.19 -3.56 -77.33
C VAL A 147 -21.25 -4.42 -76.07
N ILE A 148 -20.09 -4.82 -75.56
CA ILE A 148 -19.96 -5.56 -74.31
C ILE A 148 -19.44 -4.64 -73.20
N ILE A 149 -20.08 -4.64 -72.04
CA ILE A 149 -19.58 -4.04 -70.82
C ILE A 149 -19.23 -5.18 -69.86
N GLY A 150 -18.03 -5.15 -69.28
CA GLY A 150 -17.64 -6.20 -68.35
C GLY A 150 -16.30 -5.99 -67.67
N GLY A 151 -15.89 -7.00 -66.89
CA GLY A 151 -14.55 -7.05 -66.31
C GLY A 151 -13.46 -7.33 -67.35
N ALA A 152 -12.20 -7.35 -66.89
CA ALA A 152 -11.02 -7.49 -67.77
C ALA A 152 -11.09 -8.71 -68.70
N ILE A 153 -11.54 -9.87 -68.20
CA ILE A 153 -11.65 -11.10 -69.00
C ILE A 153 -12.69 -10.94 -70.12
N ALA A 154 -13.90 -10.46 -69.80
CA ALA A 154 -14.97 -10.30 -70.76
C ALA A 154 -14.59 -9.31 -71.88
N VAL A 155 -13.89 -8.22 -71.53
CA VAL A 155 -13.41 -7.22 -72.49
C VAL A 155 -12.33 -7.80 -73.41
N ARG A 156 -11.36 -8.54 -72.85
CA ARG A 156 -10.31 -9.19 -73.66
C ARG A 156 -10.93 -10.11 -74.71
N ILE A 157 -11.84 -10.98 -74.29
CA ILE A 157 -12.52 -11.94 -75.19
C ILE A 157 -13.36 -11.19 -76.22
N ALA A 158 -14.09 -10.14 -75.83
CA ALA A 158 -14.88 -9.33 -76.76
C ALA A 158 -14.02 -8.63 -77.83
N GLN A 159 -12.84 -8.12 -77.45
CA GLN A 159 -11.89 -7.49 -78.35
C GLN A 159 -11.29 -8.48 -79.36
N GLU A 160 -10.95 -9.70 -78.92
CA GLU A 160 -10.50 -10.79 -79.80
C GLU A 160 -11.54 -11.16 -80.86
N ARG A 161 -12.83 -10.96 -80.55
CA ARG A 161 -13.97 -11.19 -81.47
C ARG A 161 -14.33 -9.96 -82.32
N GLY A 162 -13.58 -8.87 -82.20
CA GLY A 162 -13.82 -7.63 -82.97
C GLY A 162 -15.06 -6.85 -82.56
N LEU A 163 -15.62 -7.11 -81.38
CA LEU A 163 -16.76 -6.36 -80.84
C LEU A 163 -16.27 -5.14 -80.03
N PRO A 164 -16.95 -3.98 -80.14
CA PRO A 164 -16.75 -2.89 -79.21
C PRO A 164 -16.94 -3.37 -77.77
N ALA A 165 -15.98 -3.08 -76.90
CA ALA A 165 -16.02 -3.48 -75.50
C ALA A 165 -15.59 -2.33 -74.60
N VAL A 166 -16.31 -2.16 -73.49
CA VAL A 166 -16.03 -1.16 -72.47
C VAL A 166 -15.67 -1.89 -71.17
N LEU A 167 -14.48 -1.60 -70.68
CA LEU A 167 -14.05 -2.07 -69.36
C LEU A 167 -14.85 -1.34 -68.30
N LEU A 168 -15.62 -2.11 -67.54
CA LEU A 168 -16.23 -1.61 -66.33
C LEU A 168 -15.09 -1.35 -65.34
N ARG A 169 -14.74 -0.09 -65.09
CA ARG A 169 -13.63 0.31 -64.21
C ARG A 169 -14.17 0.61 -62.80
N SER A 170 -13.29 0.52 -61.81
CA SER A 170 -13.57 1.09 -60.49
C SER A 170 -13.15 2.56 -60.53
N GLY A 171 -14.10 3.46 -60.32
CA GLY A 171 -13.85 4.88 -60.24
C GLY A 171 -13.07 5.26 -58.98
N GLU A 172 -12.63 6.51 -58.93
CA GLU A 172 -11.83 7.03 -57.81
C GLU A 172 -12.59 6.93 -56.48
N SER A 173 -13.90 7.18 -56.50
CA SER A 173 -14.81 7.04 -55.36
C SER A 173 -14.78 5.62 -54.78
N SER A 174 -14.85 4.59 -55.63
CA SER A 174 -14.86 3.18 -55.24
C SER A 174 -13.53 2.74 -54.61
N ILE A 175 -12.41 3.20 -55.16
CA ILE A 175 -11.07 2.93 -54.63
C ILE A 175 -10.89 3.61 -53.27
N ARG A 176 -11.36 4.86 -53.12
CA ARG A 176 -11.28 5.61 -51.86
C ARG A 176 -12.12 4.97 -50.75
N LEU A 177 -13.35 4.55 -51.06
CA LEU A 177 -14.23 3.83 -50.14
C LEU A 177 -13.58 2.52 -49.63
N ALA A 178 -12.99 1.74 -50.54
CA ALA A 178 -12.29 0.52 -50.16
C ALA A 178 -11.07 0.79 -49.27
N LEU A 179 -10.33 1.88 -49.53
CA LEU A 179 -9.23 2.29 -48.64
C LEU A 179 -9.74 2.68 -47.24
N GLU A 180 -10.78 3.49 -47.15
CA GLU A 180 -11.37 3.92 -45.88
C GLU A 180 -11.90 2.72 -45.07
N GLU A 181 -12.48 1.72 -45.74
CA GLU A 181 -12.88 0.48 -45.11
C GLU A 181 -11.69 -0.35 -44.60
N ALA A 182 -10.65 -0.52 -45.42
CA ALA A 182 -9.42 -1.20 -45.00
C ALA A 182 -8.76 -0.51 -43.79
N GLN A 183 -8.71 0.82 -43.79
CA GLN A 183 -8.18 1.61 -42.68
C GLN A 183 -9.03 1.46 -41.41
N ARG A 184 -10.36 1.45 -41.51
CA ARG A 184 -11.26 1.20 -40.37
C ARG A 184 -11.04 -0.18 -39.75
N ILE A 185 -10.84 -1.20 -40.57
CA ILE A 185 -10.54 -2.57 -40.10
C ILE A 185 -9.19 -2.60 -39.35
N ILE A 186 -8.14 -2.00 -39.92
CA ILE A 186 -6.82 -1.92 -39.24
C ILE A 186 -6.93 -1.18 -37.92
N TYR A 187 -7.59 -0.03 -37.92
CA TYR A 187 -7.77 0.78 -36.72
C TYR A 187 -8.48 -0.02 -35.61
N ALA A 188 -9.57 -0.71 -35.95
CA ALA A 188 -10.30 -1.55 -35.00
C ALA A 188 -9.43 -2.68 -34.43
N ARG A 189 -8.67 -3.40 -35.27
CA ARG A 189 -7.77 -4.47 -34.83
C ARG A 189 -6.64 -3.96 -33.94
N ARG A 190 -6.04 -2.82 -34.29
CA ARG A 190 -4.99 -2.20 -33.48
C ARG A 190 -5.52 -1.73 -32.13
N LEU A 191 -6.71 -1.14 -32.09
CA LEU A 191 -7.37 -0.76 -30.84
C LEU A 191 -7.65 -1.97 -29.95
N GLU A 192 -8.14 -3.07 -30.53
CA GLU A 192 -8.39 -4.31 -29.80
C GLU A 192 -7.09 -4.95 -29.28
N ALA A 193 -6.05 -5.01 -30.11
CA ALA A 193 -4.73 -5.50 -29.72
C ALA A 193 -4.10 -4.63 -28.62
N HIS A 194 -4.21 -3.31 -28.74
CA HIS A 194 -3.74 -2.38 -27.72
C HIS A 194 -4.46 -2.60 -26.39
N ARG A 195 -5.80 -2.67 -26.41
CA ARG A 195 -6.63 -2.93 -25.23
C ARG A 195 -6.31 -4.28 -24.60
N SER A 196 -6.09 -5.32 -25.40
CA SER A 196 -5.69 -6.65 -24.93
C SER A 196 -4.32 -6.63 -24.25
N ASN A 197 -3.34 -5.91 -24.83
CA ASN A 197 -2.01 -5.76 -24.26
C ASN A 197 -2.03 -4.92 -22.97
N GLU A 198 -2.82 -3.84 -22.92
CA GLU A 198 -3.02 -3.05 -21.69
C GLU A 198 -3.62 -3.90 -20.58
N LEU A 199 -4.68 -4.68 -20.88
CA LEU A 199 -5.30 -5.59 -19.90
C LEU A 199 -4.31 -6.64 -19.40
N LYS A 200 -3.51 -7.24 -20.30
CA LYS A 200 -2.45 -8.18 -19.90
C LYS A 200 -1.43 -7.54 -18.96
N ALA A 201 -0.93 -6.35 -19.30
CA ALA A 201 0.02 -5.64 -18.46
C ALA A 201 -0.58 -5.32 -17.07
N MET A 202 -1.83 -4.87 -17.00
CA MET A 202 -2.51 -4.62 -15.71
C MET A 202 -2.62 -5.88 -14.85
N LEU A 203 -2.92 -7.03 -15.47
CA LEU A 203 -3.03 -8.31 -14.76
C LEU A 203 -1.67 -8.82 -14.26
N GLU A 204 -0.61 -8.60 -15.04
CA GLU A 204 0.73 -9.07 -14.75
C GLU A 204 1.38 -8.31 -13.58
N TYR A 205 1.12 -7.01 -13.48
CA TYR A 205 1.58 -6.16 -12.36
C TYR A 205 0.56 -6.03 -11.22
N ALA A 206 -0.54 -6.77 -11.26
CA ALA A 206 -1.50 -6.79 -10.16
C ALA A 206 -0.86 -7.37 -8.88
N TYR A 207 -1.15 -6.76 -7.73
CA TYR A 207 -0.69 -7.27 -6.43
C TYR A 207 -1.46 -8.51 -5.96
N GLU A 208 -2.66 -8.73 -6.50
CA GLU A 208 -3.50 -9.88 -6.19
C GLU A 208 -3.22 -11.02 -7.16
N GLY A 209 -3.36 -12.26 -6.68
CA GLY A 209 -3.47 -13.41 -7.57
C GLY A 209 -4.79 -13.32 -8.32
N ILE A 210 -4.77 -13.52 -9.64
CA ILE A 210 -5.97 -13.47 -10.47
C ILE A 210 -6.04 -14.72 -11.33
N ILE A 211 -7.19 -15.40 -11.25
CA ILE A 211 -7.52 -16.55 -12.09
C ILE A 211 -8.89 -16.30 -12.71
N ALA A 212 -9.00 -16.38 -14.04
CA ALA A 212 -10.30 -16.31 -14.73
C ALA A 212 -10.56 -17.58 -15.54
N VAL A 213 -11.84 -17.93 -15.66
CA VAL A 213 -12.34 -19.04 -16.46
C VAL A 213 -13.43 -18.59 -17.43
N ASN A 214 -13.55 -19.26 -18.56
CA ASN A 214 -14.67 -19.08 -19.49
C ASN A 214 -15.94 -19.83 -19.01
N SER A 215 -17.02 -19.76 -19.79
CA SER A 215 -18.30 -20.44 -19.53
C SER A 215 -18.18 -21.98 -19.44
N GLU A 216 -17.17 -22.58 -20.08
CA GLU A 216 -16.86 -24.01 -19.97
C GLU A 216 -16.01 -24.38 -18.75
N GLY A 217 -15.61 -23.39 -17.94
CA GLY A 217 -14.73 -23.59 -16.79
C GLY A 217 -13.27 -23.84 -17.14
N ARG A 218 -12.81 -23.43 -18.33
CA ARG A 218 -11.40 -23.48 -18.74
C ARG A 218 -10.69 -22.19 -18.35
N VAL A 219 -9.48 -22.30 -17.85
CA VAL A 219 -8.67 -21.16 -17.41
C VAL A 219 -8.28 -20.29 -18.62
N THR A 220 -8.65 -19.02 -18.58
CA THR A 220 -8.36 -18.01 -19.60
C THR A 220 -7.34 -16.98 -19.13
N VAL A 221 -7.28 -16.72 -17.82
CA VAL A 221 -6.32 -15.79 -17.20
C VAL A 221 -5.69 -16.45 -16.00
N PHE A 222 -4.38 -16.29 -15.87
CA PHE A 222 -3.61 -16.76 -14.72
C PHE A 222 -2.35 -15.89 -14.60
N ASN A 223 -2.24 -15.08 -13.55
CA ASN A 223 -1.13 -14.12 -13.40
C ASN A 223 0.01 -14.64 -12.50
N PRO A 224 1.19 -13.98 -12.47
CA PRO A 224 2.35 -14.45 -11.69
C PRO A 224 2.10 -14.56 -10.18
N VAL A 225 1.23 -13.72 -9.62
CA VAL A 225 0.86 -13.82 -8.20
C VAL A 225 0.02 -15.07 -7.93
N ALA A 226 -0.89 -15.44 -8.84
CA ALA A 226 -1.64 -16.69 -8.74
C ALA A 226 -0.73 -17.91 -8.82
N GLU A 227 0.31 -17.88 -9.67
CA GLU A 227 1.35 -18.91 -9.71
C GLU A 227 2.08 -19.04 -8.37
N SER A 228 2.48 -17.91 -7.78
CA SER A 228 3.16 -17.86 -6.48
C SER A 228 2.28 -18.35 -5.32
N VAL A 229 0.97 -18.10 -5.37
CA VAL A 229 0.01 -18.49 -4.32
C VAL A 229 -0.41 -19.95 -4.44
N THR A 230 -0.64 -20.42 -5.66
CA THR A 230 -1.15 -21.79 -5.89
C THR A 230 -0.02 -22.81 -6.07
N GLY A 231 1.20 -22.37 -6.37
CA GLY A 231 2.35 -23.22 -6.70
C GLY A 231 2.26 -23.91 -8.06
N VAL A 232 1.27 -23.56 -8.89
CA VAL A 232 1.04 -24.14 -10.22
C VAL A 232 1.60 -23.22 -11.29
N ARG A 233 2.36 -23.79 -12.24
CA ARG A 233 2.94 -23.02 -13.34
C ARG A 233 1.88 -22.54 -14.34
N GLN A 234 2.08 -21.35 -14.89
CA GLN A 234 1.12 -20.74 -15.83
C GLN A 234 0.86 -21.63 -17.07
N ASP A 235 1.88 -22.26 -17.63
CA ASP A 235 1.78 -23.16 -18.78
C ASP A 235 1.02 -24.46 -18.49
N GLU A 236 0.92 -24.85 -17.22
CA GLU A 236 0.14 -26.01 -16.78
C GLU A 236 -1.32 -25.64 -16.49
N ALA A 237 -1.62 -24.37 -16.21
CA ALA A 237 -2.94 -23.88 -15.88
C ALA A 237 -3.75 -23.44 -17.10
N LEU A 238 -3.16 -22.67 -18.02
CA LEU A 238 -3.88 -22.02 -19.13
C LEU A 238 -4.55 -23.04 -20.07
N GLY A 239 -5.82 -22.79 -20.44
CA GLY A 239 -6.63 -23.64 -21.32
C GLY A 239 -7.12 -24.95 -20.70
N ARG A 240 -6.65 -25.31 -19.50
CA ARG A 240 -7.07 -26.52 -18.78
C ARG A 240 -8.38 -26.30 -18.01
N PRO A 241 -9.16 -27.35 -17.74
CA PRO A 241 -10.35 -27.26 -16.88
C PRO A 241 -9.96 -26.89 -15.44
N ALA A 242 -10.48 -25.78 -14.92
CA ALA A 242 -10.11 -25.25 -13.60
C ALA A 242 -10.46 -26.21 -12.45
N ARG A 243 -11.49 -27.05 -12.61
CA ARG A 243 -11.84 -28.09 -11.62
C ARG A 243 -10.74 -29.13 -11.39
N ASN A 244 -9.89 -29.36 -12.40
CA ASN A 244 -8.80 -30.33 -12.31
C ASN A 244 -7.55 -29.68 -11.70
N VAL A 245 -7.28 -28.43 -12.06
CA VAL A 245 -6.08 -27.70 -11.63
C VAL A 245 -6.27 -27.09 -10.23
N PHE A 246 -7.47 -26.56 -9.95
CA PHE A 246 -7.78 -25.82 -8.74
C PHE A 246 -9.14 -26.23 -8.14
N PRO A 247 -9.29 -27.49 -7.65
CA PRO A 247 -10.55 -27.99 -7.12
C PRO A 247 -11.08 -27.19 -5.93
N SER A 248 -10.18 -26.63 -5.11
CA SER A 248 -10.51 -25.83 -3.92
C SER A 248 -11.14 -24.47 -4.22
N ILE A 249 -11.03 -23.95 -5.45
CA ILE A 249 -11.60 -22.65 -5.83
C ILE A 249 -13.08 -22.77 -6.25
N ARG A 250 -13.57 -23.97 -6.57
CA ARG A 250 -15.00 -24.23 -6.85
C ARG A 250 -15.63 -23.33 -7.93
N PHE A 251 -14.93 -23.06 -9.03
CA PHE A 251 -15.45 -22.24 -10.14
C PHE A 251 -16.79 -22.73 -10.72
N GLU A 252 -17.05 -24.04 -10.73
CA GLU A 252 -18.30 -24.60 -11.24
C GLU A 252 -19.53 -24.14 -10.47
N GLU A 253 -19.40 -23.91 -9.15
CA GLU A 253 -20.50 -23.44 -8.32
C GLU A 253 -20.90 -22.02 -8.71
N ILE A 254 -19.90 -21.15 -8.91
CA ILE A 254 -20.10 -19.74 -9.31
C ILE A 254 -20.70 -19.63 -10.72
N LEU A 255 -20.23 -20.47 -11.66
CA LEU A 255 -20.75 -20.52 -13.02
C LEU A 255 -22.21 -20.98 -13.08
N ARG A 256 -22.62 -21.89 -12.17
CA ARG A 256 -24.00 -22.39 -12.09
C ARG A 256 -24.94 -21.48 -11.31
N SER A 257 -24.48 -20.96 -10.16
CA SER A 257 -25.32 -20.16 -9.26
C SER A 257 -25.45 -18.71 -9.73
N GLY A 258 -24.43 -18.18 -10.41
CA GLY A 258 -24.32 -16.75 -10.72
C GLY A 258 -24.20 -15.85 -9.49
N SER A 259 -23.95 -16.41 -8.30
CA SER A 259 -23.74 -15.67 -7.06
C SER A 259 -22.25 -15.37 -6.86
N GLN A 260 -21.95 -14.19 -6.31
CA GLN A 260 -20.61 -13.85 -5.88
C GLN A 260 -20.35 -14.36 -4.45
N GLU A 261 -19.11 -14.77 -4.19
CA GLU A 261 -18.62 -15.18 -2.86
C GLU A 261 -17.40 -14.33 -2.51
N ILE A 262 -17.40 -13.69 -1.35
CA ILE A 262 -16.39 -12.70 -0.97
C ILE A 262 -15.84 -13.07 0.39
N GLY A 263 -14.51 -13.03 0.53
CA GLY A 263 -13.83 -13.14 1.82
C GLY A 263 -13.68 -14.57 2.36
N GLU A 264 -13.77 -15.60 1.52
CA GLU A 264 -13.51 -16.97 1.98
C GLU A 264 -12.01 -17.16 2.24
N LEU A 265 -11.66 -17.74 3.38
CA LEU A 265 -10.28 -18.06 3.71
C LEU A 265 -9.92 -19.44 3.14
N LEU A 266 -8.88 -19.48 2.31
CA LEU A 266 -8.29 -20.73 1.83
C LEU A 266 -6.84 -20.85 2.30
N ASP A 267 -6.42 -22.08 2.58
CA ASP A 267 -5.06 -22.43 2.93
C ASP A 267 -4.45 -23.26 1.81
N PHE A 268 -3.43 -22.72 1.14
CA PHE A 268 -2.66 -23.41 0.10
C PHE A 268 -1.39 -24.07 0.66
N GLY A 269 -1.34 -24.28 1.99
CA GLY A 269 -0.26 -24.93 2.73
C GLY A 269 0.89 -23.99 3.09
N HIS A 270 1.40 -23.24 2.10
CA HIS A 270 2.50 -22.27 2.29
C HIS A 270 2.02 -20.82 2.40
N SER A 271 0.77 -20.54 2.03
CA SER A 271 0.16 -19.21 2.12
C SER A 271 -1.32 -19.31 2.50
N LYS A 272 -1.74 -18.50 3.46
CA LYS A 272 -3.16 -18.28 3.78
C LYS A 272 -3.67 -17.07 3.02
N VAL A 273 -4.72 -17.27 2.24
CA VAL A 273 -5.24 -16.25 1.34
C VAL A 273 -6.73 -16.03 1.52
N MET A 274 -7.13 -14.77 1.34
CA MET A 274 -8.53 -14.40 1.19
C MET A 274 -8.90 -14.50 -0.28
N VAL A 275 -10.01 -15.18 -0.57
CA VAL A 275 -10.48 -15.45 -1.93
C VAL A 275 -11.83 -14.77 -2.17
N ASN A 276 -11.89 -14.05 -3.28
CA ASN A 276 -13.14 -13.47 -3.81
C ASN A 276 -13.44 -14.13 -5.15
N ARG A 277 -14.69 -14.52 -5.38
CA ARG A 277 -15.16 -15.18 -6.60
C ARG A 277 -16.36 -14.44 -7.16
N ILE A 278 -16.24 -14.01 -8.41
CA ILE A 278 -17.23 -13.15 -9.06
C ILE A 278 -17.53 -13.69 -10.46
N PRO A 279 -18.81 -13.91 -10.83
CA PRO A 279 -19.16 -14.30 -12.19
C PRO A 279 -18.98 -13.13 -13.18
N ILE A 280 -18.46 -13.42 -14.36
CA ILE A 280 -18.36 -12.48 -15.48
C ILE A 280 -19.68 -12.54 -16.24
N ARG A 281 -20.35 -11.39 -16.38
CA ARG A 281 -21.63 -11.28 -17.10
C ARG A 281 -21.49 -10.41 -18.35
N ALA A 282 -22.03 -10.87 -19.46
CA ALA A 282 -22.17 -10.10 -20.70
C ALA A 282 -23.57 -10.31 -21.27
N GLY A 283 -24.29 -9.23 -21.57
CA GLY A 283 -25.67 -9.33 -22.08
C GLY A 283 -26.68 -9.98 -21.12
N GLY A 284 -26.38 -10.07 -19.83
CA GLY A 284 -27.22 -10.76 -18.84
C GLY A 284 -26.89 -12.25 -18.65
N GLU A 285 -26.05 -12.83 -19.51
CA GLU A 285 -25.60 -14.22 -19.41
C GLU A 285 -24.24 -14.32 -18.70
N ILE A 286 -23.99 -15.46 -18.04
CA ILE A 286 -22.72 -15.75 -17.39
C ILE A 286 -21.76 -16.29 -18.45
N VAL A 287 -20.73 -15.53 -18.77
CA VAL A 287 -19.73 -15.88 -19.79
C VAL A 287 -18.41 -16.39 -19.18
N GLY A 288 -18.31 -16.40 -17.85
CA GLY A 288 -17.14 -16.87 -17.13
C GLY A 288 -17.18 -16.53 -15.63
N ALA A 289 -16.04 -16.70 -14.95
CA ALA A 289 -15.87 -16.31 -13.55
C ALA A 289 -14.42 -15.89 -13.27
N VAL A 290 -14.23 -15.01 -12.30
CA VAL A 290 -12.92 -14.55 -11.82
C VAL A 290 -12.79 -14.91 -10.33
N ALA A 291 -11.63 -15.43 -9.95
CA ALA A 291 -11.21 -15.54 -8.56
C ALA A 291 -9.99 -14.65 -8.31
N THR A 292 -10.01 -13.87 -7.23
CA THR A 292 -8.85 -13.10 -6.76
C THR A 292 -8.33 -13.60 -5.41
N PHE A 293 -7.02 -13.53 -5.21
CA PHE A 293 -6.30 -14.04 -4.04
C PHE A 293 -5.50 -12.91 -3.40
N GLN A 294 -5.80 -12.61 -2.14
CA GLN A 294 -5.01 -11.69 -1.32
C GLN A 294 -4.26 -12.46 -0.24
N ASP A 295 -2.93 -12.32 -0.20
CA ASP A 295 -2.07 -12.90 0.83
C ASP A 295 -2.17 -12.11 2.13
N ILE A 296 -2.77 -12.75 3.15
CA ILE A 296 -3.03 -12.15 4.45
C ILE A 296 -1.72 -11.93 5.22
N THR A 297 -0.75 -12.82 5.05
CA THR A 297 0.56 -12.76 5.72
C THR A 297 1.31 -11.52 5.29
N ARG A 298 1.27 -11.20 3.99
CA ARG A 298 1.85 -9.98 3.44
C ARG A 298 1.16 -8.73 3.96
N ILE A 299 -0.17 -8.70 4.00
CA ILE A 299 -0.93 -7.56 4.53
C ILE A 299 -0.53 -7.25 5.97
N GLN A 300 -0.42 -8.27 6.82
CA GLN A 300 0.02 -8.11 8.22
C GLN A 300 1.45 -7.55 8.31
N SER A 301 2.40 -8.09 7.54
CA SER A 301 3.78 -7.60 7.55
C SER A 301 3.93 -6.15 7.04
N MET A 302 3.10 -5.76 6.07
CA MET A 302 3.07 -4.39 5.55
C MET A 302 2.45 -3.43 6.57
N GLU A 303 1.37 -3.84 7.23
CA GLU A 303 0.78 -3.07 8.33
C GLU A 303 1.81 -2.81 9.44
N GLU A 304 2.55 -3.84 9.88
CA GLU A 304 3.61 -3.72 10.88
C GLU A 304 4.70 -2.74 10.46
N ARG A 305 5.11 -2.77 9.18
CA ARG A 305 6.13 -1.87 8.66
C ARG A 305 5.63 -0.42 8.59
N ILE A 306 4.41 -0.21 8.13
CA ILE A 306 3.76 1.11 8.08
C ILE A 306 3.61 1.67 9.51
N ARG A 307 3.17 0.84 10.47
CA ARG A 307 3.10 1.24 11.88
C ARG A 307 4.48 1.64 12.41
N ARG A 308 5.53 0.89 12.11
CA ARG A 308 6.90 1.25 12.49
C ARG A 308 7.31 2.60 11.91
N GLU A 309 7.06 2.87 10.64
CA GLU A 309 7.39 4.15 10.01
C GLU A 309 6.59 5.32 10.64
N ILE A 310 5.28 5.15 10.85
CA ILE A 310 4.40 6.18 11.42
C ILE A 310 4.75 6.51 12.87
N TYR A 311 5.11 5.52 13.68
CA TYR A 311 5.33 5.70 15.14
C TYR A 311 6.80 5.87 15.53
N SER A 312 7.73 5.78 14.57
CA SER A 312 9.17 6.06 14.78
C SER A 312 9.50 7.51 15.14
N GLN A 313 8.56 8.45 15.02
CA GLN A 313 8.75 9.84 15.44
C GLN A 313 8.67 10.00 16.97
N GLY A 314 9.68 9.49 17.69
CA GLY A 314 9.90 9.74 19.11
C GLY A 314 9.82 8.53 20.06
N HIS A 315 9.35 7.37 19.59
CA HIS A 315 9.22 6.14 20.39
C HIS A 315 10.37 5.15 20.15
N VAL A 316 11.61 5.63 20.25
CA VAL A 316 12.83 4.83 20.06
C VAL A 316 13.74 4.99 21.28
N ALA A 317 14.28 3.88 21.78
CA ALA A 317 15.26 3.90 22.85
C ALA A 317 16.58 4.51 22.35
N LYS A 318 17.03 5.59 23.00
CA LYS A 318 18.23 6.33 22.63
C LYS A 318 19.47 5.79 23.32
N PHE A 319 19.31 5.34 24.57
CA PHE A 319 20.41 4.94 25.43
C PHE A 319 20.62 3.43 25.47
N SER A 320 21.83 3.05 25.87
CA SER A 320 22.34 1.68 26.00
C SER A 320 23.09 1.54 27.34
N PHE A 321 23.41 0.31 27.75
CA PHE A 321 24.19 0.08 28.96
C PHE A 321 25.57 0.75 28.94
N GLY A 322 26.13 1.03 27.75
CA GLY A 322 27.39 1.75 27.60
C GLY A 322 27.30 3.24 27.98
N ASP A 323 26.09 3.80 27.97
CA ASP A 323 25.85 5.21 28.33
C ASP A 323 25.72 5.41 29.85
N ILE A 324 25.73 4.32 30.64
CA ILE A 324 25.67 4.38 32.11
C ILE A 324 27.09 4.54 32.65
N CYS A 325 27.44 5.74 33.10
CA CYS A 325 28.76 6.03 33.66
C CYS A 325 28.89 5.63 35.13
N GLY A 326 29.94 4.87 35.45
CA GLY A 326 30.31 4.47 36.80
C GLY A 326 31.00 3.10 36.80
N SER A 327 31.72 2.80 37.89
CA SER A 327 32.46 1.53 38.05
C SER A 327 32.31 0.93 39.44
N SER A 328 31.54 1.57 40.32
CA SER A 328 31.26 1.07 41.66
C SER A 328 30.59 -0.30 41.60
N ARG A 329 30.98 -1.18 42.52
CA ARG A 329 30.50 -2.57 42.57
C ARG A 329 28.97 -2.68 42.56
N SER A 330 28.29 -1.86 43.36
CA SER A 330 26.82 -1.84 43.47
C SER A 330 26.14 -1.46 42.14
N LEU A 331 26.73 -0.55 41.37
CA LEU A 331 26.22 -0.18 40.05
C LEU A 331 26.45 -1.30 39.03
N MET A 332 27.64 -1.90 39.04
CA MET A 332 27.98 -2.99 38.13
C MET A 332 27.11 -4.23 38.36
N GLU A 333 26.81 -4.56 39.63
CA GLU A 333 25.87 -5.61 39.99
C GLU A 333 24.46 -5.31 39.44
N ALA A 334 23.96 -4.08 39.57
CA ALA A 334 22.67 -3.67 39.00
C ALA A 334 22.65 -3.76 37.46
N ILE A 335 23.72 -3.35 36.78
CA ILE A 335 23.84 -3.47 35.32
C ILE A 335 23.80 -4.93 34.87
N GLU A 336 24.50 -5.82 35.58
CA GLU A 336 24.54 -7.23 35.22
C GLU A 336 23.17 -7.91 35.40
N ILE A 337 22.47 -7.62 36.50
CA ILE A 337 21.09 -8.06 36.71
C ILE A 337 20.18 -7.54 35.58
N ALA A 338 20.30 -6.26 35.23
CA ALA A 338 19.51 -5.66 34.15
C ALA A 338 19.77 -6.32 32.78
N ARG A 339 21.02 -6.73 32.48
CA ARG A 339 21.34 -7.50 31.27
C ARG A 339 20.70 -8.87 31.26
N GLN A 340 20.64 -9.55 32.40
CA GLN A 340 19.95 -10.83 32.51
C GLN A 340 18.44 -10.66 32.26
N TYR A 341 17.85 -9.63 32.85
CA TYR A 341 16.43 -9.31 32.65
C TYR A 341 16.12 -8.92 31.20
N ALA A 342 17.05 -8.32 30.46
CA ALA A 342 16.85 -7.96 29.06
C ALA A 342 16.52 -9.18 28.17
N ARG A 343 17.04 -10.37 28.49
CA ARG A 343 16.89 -11.60 27.69
C ARG A 343 15.50 -12.24 27.73
N VAL A 344 14.65 -11.79 28.65
CA VAL A 344 13.29 -12.34 28.86
C VAL A 344 12.25 -11.24 28.72
N ASP A 345 11.02 -11.61 28.38
CA ASP A 345 9.89 -10.68 28.19
C ASP A 345 9.07 -10.43 29.46
N SER A 346 9.56 -10.85 30.62
CA SER A 346 8.88 -10.62 31.90
C SER A 346 8.87 -9.14 32.31
N THR A 347 7.85 -8.75 33.07
CA THR A 347 7.72 -7.40 33.63
C THR A 347 8.88 -7.09 34.58
N VAL A 348 9.48 -5.91 34.43
CA VAL A 348 10.57 -5.45 35.30
C VAL A 348 10.12 -4.24 36.10
N LEU A 349 10.27 -4.30 37.42
CA LEU A 349 10.08 -3.18 38.33
C LEU A 349 11.43 -2.59 38.73
N ILE A 350 11.70 -1.37 38.29
CA ILE A 350 12.91 -0.61 38.57
C ILE A 350 12.65 0.29 39.79
N HIS A 351 13.23 -0.09 40.92
CA HIS A 351 13.19 0.69 42.14
C HIS A 351 14.44 1.58 42.26
N GLY A 352 14.24 2.82 42.66
CA GLY A 352 15.34 3.73 42.97
C GLY A 352 14.88 5.15 43.19
N GLU A 353 15.69 5.91 43.93
CA GLU A 353 15.38 7.30 44.27
C GLU A 353 15.21 8.21 43.04
N THR A 354 14.69 9.41 43.27
CA THR A 354 14.61 10.39 42.18
C THR A 354 16.01 10.78 41.72
N GLY A 355 16.19 10.91 40.39
CA GLY A 355 17.46 11.34 39.81
C GLY A 355 18.58 10.29 39.72
N VAL A 356 18.34 9.00 40.03
CA VAL A 356 19.38 7.95 39.89
C VAL A 356 19.61 7.45 38.46
N GLY A 357 18.70 7.73 37.53
CA GLY A 357 18.78 7.31 36.12
C GLY A 357 17.91 6.10 35.74
N LYS A 358 16.73 5.91 36.35
CA LYS A 358 15.82 4.78 36.07
C LYS A 358 15.48 4.61 34.58
N GLU A 359 15.26 5.72 33.87
CA GLU A 359 14.96 5.70 32.44
C GLU A 359 16.13 5.16 31.59
N LEU A 360 17.39 5.48 31.94
CA LEU A 360 18.57 4.95 31.25
C LEU A 360 18.61 3.42 31.35
N PHE A 361 18.30 2.87 32.51
CA PHE A 361 18.20 1.42 32.69
C PHE A 361 17.05 0.82 31.88
N ALA A 362 15.87 1.44 31.86
CA ALA A 362 14.73 0.95 31.08
C ALA A 362 15.02 0.90 29.57
N GLN A 363 15.59 1.98 29.02
CA GLN A 363 16.00 2.05 27.62
C GLN A 363 17.08 1.01 27.29
N SER A 364 18.06 0.84 28.20
CA SER A 364 19.14 -0.14 28.03
C SER A 364 18.63 -1.58 28.03
N ILE A 365 17.69 -1.91 28.92
CA ILE A 365 17.04 -3.23 28.99
C ILE A 365 16.30 -3.53 27.67
N HIS A 366 15.54 -2.56 27.14
CA HIS A 366 14.84 -2.73 25.87
C HIS A 366 15.82 -2.98 24.72
N ARG A 367 16.86 -2.14 24.59
CA ARG A 367 17.83 -2.22 23.49
C ARG A 367 18.67 -3.51 23.50
N ALA A 368 18.90 -4.07 24.68
CA ALA A 368 19.60 -5.34 24.85
C ALA A 368 18.70 -6.58 24.75
N GLY A 369 17.37 -6.40 24.65
CA GLY A 369 16.40 -7.48 24.65
C GLY A 369 15.96 -7.95 23.26
N ASN A 370 15.06 -8.94 23.24
CA ASN A 370 14.54 -9.54 21.99
C ASN A 370 13.66 -8.58 21.18
N ARG A 371 13.09 -7.56 21.83
CA ARG A 371 12.16 -6.57 21.24
C ARG A 371 12.85 -5.26 20.84
N ARG A 372 14.18 -5.26 20.69
CA ARG A 372 15.00 -4.07 20.38
C ARG A 372 14.63 -3.37 19.06
N ASP A 373 14.04 -4.10 18.12
CA ASP A 373 13.61 -3.59 16.81
C ASP A 373 12.15 -3.08 16.83
N GLY A 374 11.45 -3.25 17.96
CA GLY A 374 10.11 -2.75 18.22
C GLY A 374 10.10 -1.37 18.87
N PRO A 375 8.93 -0.73 19.02
CA PRO A 375 8.83 0.60 19.62
C PRO A 375 9.19 0.61 21.11
N PHE A 376 9.81 1.69 21.57
CA PHE A 376 10.00 1.99 22.99
C PHE A 376 9.16 3.23 23.36
N VAL A 377 8.06 2.98 24.07
CA VAL A 377 7.10 4.02 24.44
C VAL A 377 7.28 4.36 25.92
N ALA A 378 7.81 5.54 26.22
CA ALA A 378 7.97 6.03 27.59
C ALA A 378 6.84 6.99 27.98
N VAL A 379 6.30 6.83 29.18
CA VAL A 379 5.29 7.73 29.76
C VAL A 379 5.58 7.96 31.23
N ASN A 380 5.56 9.23 31.64
CA ASN A 380 5.63 9.61 33.04
C ASN A 380 4.21 9.77 33.59
N CYS A 381 3.84 8.89 34.52
CA CYS A 381 2.48 8.83 35.06
C CYS A 381 2.16 10.01 35.99
N ALA A 382 3.17 10.66 36.57
CA ALA A 382 2.99 11.81 37.44
C ALA A 382 2.84 13.14 36.68
N ALA A 383 3.25 13.18 35.41
CA ALA A 383 3.24 14.40 34.59
C ALA A 383 1.85 14.74 34.05
N LEU A 384 0.90 13.80 34.08
CA LEU A 384 -0.42 13.96 33.45
C LEU A 384 -1.56 13.89 34.50
N PRO A 385 -2.58 14.75 34.38
CA PRO A 385 -3.85 14.59 35.09
C PRO A 385 -4.50 13.23 34.77
N GLU A 386 -5.29 12.69 35.70
CA GLU A 386 -5.93 11.36 35.59
C GLU A 386 -6.68 11.15 34.26
N THR A 387 -7.52 12.10 33.85
CA THR A 387 -8.32 11.99 32.61
C THR A 387 -7.46 11.98 31.35
N LEU A 388 -6.35 12.73 31.35
CA LEU A 388 -5.39 12.72 30.25
C LEU A 388 -4.55 11.44 30.28
N LEU A 389 -4.11 10.99 31.46
CA LEU A 389 -3.36 9.74 31.59
C LEU A 389 -4.17 8.55 31.08
N GLU A 390 -5.46 8.49 31.40
CA GLU A 390 -6.36 7.43 30.93
C GLU A 390 -6.49 7.42 29.40
N SER A 391 -6.73 8.59 28.80
CA SER A 391 -6.88 8.72 27.35
C SER A 391 -5.58 8.53 26.57
N GLU A 392 -4.43 8.88 27.16
CA GLU A 392 -3.12 8.61 26.58
C GLU A 392 -2.79 7.11 26.65
N LEU A 393 -2.95 6.45 27.80
CA LEU A 393 -2.59 5.03 27.96
C LEU A 393 -3.46 4.11 27.10
N PHE A 394 -4.78 4.28 27.14
CA PHE A 394 -5.74 3.32 26.57
C PHE A 394 -6.41 3.79 25.28
N GLY A 395 -6.26 5.06 24.91
CA GLY A 395 -6.88 5.62 23.72
C GLY A 395 -8.38 5.88 23.89
N TYR A 396 -8.98 6.50 22.87
CA TYR A 396 -10.40 6.86 22.87
C TYR A 396 -11.00 6.82 21.45
N VAL A 397 -12.31 6.58 21.37
CA VAL A 397 -13.08 6.71 20.13
C VAL A 397 -13.73 8.09 20.02
N GLU A 398 -14.24 8.42 18.83
CA GLU A 398 -14.99 9.66 18.62
C GLU A 398 -16.15 9.77 19.64
N GLY A 399 -16.32 10.95 20.24
CA GLY A 399 -17.41 11.20 21.19
C GLY A 399 -17.19 10.70 22.62
N ALA A 400 -16.03 10.12 22.95
CA ALA A 400 -15.76 9.59 24.30
C ALA A 400 -15.78 10.65 25.43
N PHE A 401 -15.43 11.90 25.14
CA PHE A 401 -15.49 13.04 26.07
C PHE A 401 -15.52 14.38 25.33
N THR A 402 -15.84 15.47 26.03
CA THR A 402 -15.84 16.85 25.49
C THR A 402 -14.43 17.26 25.07
N GLY A 403 -14.18 17.38 23.75
CA GLY A 403 -12.85 17.67 23.19
C GLY A 403 -12.18 16.47 22.50
N ALA A 404 -12.83 15.30 22.46
CA ALA A 404 -12.35 14.17 21.68
C ALA A 404 -12.26 14.52 20.18
N ARG A 405 -11.13 14.17 19.55
CA ARG A 405 -10.94 14.32 18.10
C ARG A 405 -11.97 13.46 17.35
N ARG A 406 -12.47 14.00 16.23
CA ARG A 406 -13.43 13.33 15.31
C ARG A 406 -12.98 11.96 14.76
N LYS A 407 -11.70 11.60 14.87
CA LYS A 407 -11.18 10.28 14.42
C LYS A 407 -10.80 9.34 15.56
N GLY A 408 -11.03 9.73 16.83
CA GLY A 408 -10.44 9.04 17.97
C GLY A 408 -8.91 9.17 18.03
N LYS A 409 -8.29 8.49 19.00
CA LYS A 409 -6.83 8.39 19.15
C LYS A 409 -6.46 7.01 19.72
N PRO A 410 -5.49 6.28 19.12
CA PRO A 410 -4.99 5.02 19.70
C PRO A 410 -4.22 5.28 21.00
N GLY A 411 -4.27 4.34 21.94
CA GLY A 411 -3.55 4.44 23.21
C GLY A 411 -2.07 4.07 23.11
N LEU A 412 -1.26 4.53 24.07
CA LEU A 412 0.18 4.21 24.17
C LEU A 412 0.45 2.71 24.25
N PHE A 413 -0.43 1.91 24.85
CA PHE A 413 -0.30 0.45 24.83
C PHE A 413 -0.46 -0.15 23.43
N GLU A 414 -1.35 0.42 22.60
CA GLU A 414 -1.48 0.01 21.20
C GLU A 414 -0.24 0.43 20.40
N LEU A 415 0.34 1.60 20.71
CA LEU A 415 1.57 2.08 20.08
C LEU A 415 2.80 1.25 20.48
N ALA A 416 2.80 0.66 21.68
CA ALA A 416 3.86 -0.19 22.18
C ALA A 416 3.75 -1.66 21.75
N HIS A 417 2.78 -2.00 20.89
CA HIS A 417 2.56 -3.36 20.40
C HIS A 417 3.82 -3.95 19.75
N HIS A 418 4.16 -5.21 20.10
CA HIS A 418 5.41 -5.91 19.79
C HIS A 418 6.70 -5.20 20.27
N GLY A 419 6.56 -4.14 21.06
CA GLY A 419 7.66 -3.37 21.62
C GLY A 419 7.67 -3.41 23.14
N THR A 420 8.04 -2.29 23.74
CA THR A 420 8.14 -2.10 25.19
C THR A 420 7.51 -0.78 25.61
N ILE A 421 6.70 -0.82 26.66
CA ILE A 421 6.20 0.37 27.34
C ILE A 421 6.96 0.57 28.65
N PHE A 422 7.44 1.79 28.87
CA PHE A 422 8.08 2.23 30.11
C PHE A 422 7.15 3.17 30.87
N LEU A 423 6.67 2.72 32.03
CA LEU A 423 5.83 3.48 32.94
C LEU A 423 6.69 4.06 34.06
N ASP A 424 7.07 5.33 33.94
CA ASP A 424 7.78 6.04 35.02
C ASP A 424 6.79 6.54 36.08
N GLU A 425 7.24 6.49 37.33
CA GLU A 425 6.44 6.84 38.52
C GLU A 425 5.10 6.08 38.61
N VAL A 426 5.14 4.75 38.42
CA VAL A 426 3.95 3.87 38.46
C VAL A 426 3.15 3.97 39.76
N SER A 427 3.79 4.41 40.86
CA SER A 427 3.15 4.69 42.15
C SER A 427 2.15 5.83 42.11
N GLU A 428 2.21 6.71 41.12
CA GLU A 428 1.28 7.84 40.96
C GLU A 428 0.06 7.48 40.11
N ILE A 429 -0.07 6.24 39.62
CA ILE A 429 -1.23 5.80 38.84
C ILE A 429 -2.48 5.76 39.75
N PRO A 430 -3.56 6.50 39.40
CA PRO A 430 -4.80 6.50 40.15
C PRO A 430 -5.41 5.11 40.29
N LEU A 431 -6.04 4.83 41.45
CA LEU A 431 -6.63 3.52 41.78
C LEU A 431 -7.65 3.04 40.73
N SER A 432 -8.38 3.99 40.13
CA SER A 432 -9.34 3.78 39.02
C SER A 432 -8.69 3.14 37.79
N LEU A 433 -7.46 3.55 37.45
CA LEU A 433 -6.73 3.09 36.26
C LEU A 433 -5.95 1.80 36.51
N GLN A 434 -5.60 1.50 37.77
CA GLN A 434 -4.86 0.29 38.14
C GLN A 434 -5.58 -0.99 37.71
N GLY A 435 -6.92 -1.00 37.74
CA GLY A 435 -7.71 -2.15 37.27
C GLY A 435 -7.58 -2.40 35.76
N ARG A 436 -7.49 -1.34 34.95
CA ARG A 436 -7.29 -1.47 33.50
C ARG A 436 -5.86 -1.87 33.17
N LEU A 437 -4.87 -1.31 33.87
CA LEU A 437 -3.47 -1.73 33.74
C LEU A 437 -3.30 -3.22 34.06
N LEU A 438 -3.99 -3.71 35.10
CA LEU A 438 -4.00 -5.12 35.45
C LEU A 438 -4.51 -6.00 34.31
N ARG A 439 -5.60 -5.61 33.63
CA ARG A 439 -6.12 -6.33 32.46
C ARG A 439 -5.10 -6.39 31.34
N VAL A 440 -4.42 -5.29 31.03
CA VAL A 440 -3.34 -5.28 30.02
C VAL A 440 -2.23 -6.28 30.38
N LEU A 441 -1.83 -6.36 31.66
CA LEU A 441 -0.77 -7.25 32.13
C LEU A 441 -1.17 -8.73 32.24
N GLN A 442 -2.46 -9.02 32.43
CA GLN A 442 -2.99 -10.37 32.62
C GLN A 442 -3.56 -10.95 31.33
N GLU A 443 -4.49 -10.23 30.73
CA GLU A 443 -5.30 -10.63 29.58
C GLU A 443 -4.61 -10.27 28.26
N ARG A 444 -3.60 -9.38 28.27
CA ARG A 444 -2.94 -8.85 27.06
C ARG A 444 -3.93 -8.14 26.14
N GLU A 445 -4.82 -7.37 26.73
CA GLU A 445 -5.93 -6.73 26.03
C GLU A 445 -6.12 -5.28 26.50
N VAL A 446 -6.51 -4.41 25.57
CA VAL A 446 -6.83 -2.99 25.80
C VAL A 446 -8.23 -2.69 25.31
N VAL A 447 -8.95 -1.85 26.05
CA VAL A 447 -10.26 -1.32 25.65
C VAL A 447 -10.17 0.20 25.62
N ARG A 448 -10.53 0.81 24.49
CA ARG A 448 -10.54 2.27 24.32
C ARG A 448 -11.68 2.90 25.13
N LEU A 449 -11.47 4.14 25.56
CA LEU A 449 -12.52 4.94 26.19
C LEU A 449 -13.72 5.12 25.26
N GLY A 450 -14.93 4.87 25.78
CA GLY A 450 -16.19 5.02 25.05
C GLY A 450 -16.49 3.88 24.07
N HIS A 451 -15.81 2.73 24.19
CA HIS A 451 -15.94 1.62 23.26
C HIS A 451 -15.82 0.28 24.00
N ASP A 452 -16.51 -0.77 23.53
CA ASP A 452 -16.50 -2.10 24.17
C ASP A 452 -15.62 -3.12 23.44
N ARG A 453 -15.05 -2.75 22.28
CA ARG A 453 -14.15 -3.65 21.54
C ARG A 453 -12.83 -3.83 22.27
N VAL A 454 -12.54 -5.09 22.53
CA VAL A 454 -11.27 -5.59 23.05
C VAL A 454 -10.23 -5.62 21.92
N ILE A 455 -9.06 -5.07 22.20
CA ILE A 455 -7.92 -5.01 21.27
C ILE A 455 -6.78 -5.83 21.88
N PRO A 456 -6.35 -6.96 21.28
CA PRO A 456 -5.22 -7.73 21.78
C PRO A 456 -3.92 -6.94 21.62
N VAL A 457 -3.09 -6.92 22.66
CA VAL A 457 -1.80 -6.23 22.68
C VAL A 457 -0.68 -7.13 23.22
N ASP A 458 0.41 -7.26 22.48
CA ASP A 458 1.62 -7.95 22.93
C ASP A 458 2.70 -6.93 23.28
N VAL A 459 2.77 -6.53 24.56
CA VAL A 459 3.67 -5.47 25.02
C VAL A 459 4.51 -5.96 26.19
N ARG A 460 5.82 -5.71 26.15
CA ARG A 460 6.69 -5.87 27.31
C ARG A 460 6.56 -4.64 28.21
N VAL A 461 6.39 -4.85 29.51
CA VAL A 461 6.21 -3.75 30.48
C VAL A 461 7.45 -3.56 31.34
N LEU A 462 7.98 -2.34 31.36
CA LEU A 462 8.99 -1.87 32.30
C LEU A 462 8.36 -0.77 33.15
N CYS A 463 8.49 -0.85 34.47
CA CYS A 463 7.94 0.16 35.37
C CYS A 463 9.02 0.71 36.29
N ALA A 464 8.90 1.97 36.67
CA ALA A 464 9.81 2.61 37.60
C ALA A 464 9.06 3.28 38.76
N THR A 465 9.66 3.25 39.95
CA THR A 465 9.14 3.96 41.12
C THR A 465 10.27 4.36 42.07
N ASN A 466 10.05 5.46 42.80
CA ASN A 466 10.87 5.92 43.92
C ASN A 466 10.19 5.68 45.28
N ARG A 467 8.97 5.13 45.30
CA ARG A 467 8.23 4.81 46.52
C ARG A 467 8.21 3.30 46.74
N ASP A 468 8.00 2.90 47.98
CA ASP A 468 7.75 1.50 48.30
C ASP A 468 6.28 1.15 47.99
N LEU A 469 6.07 0.37 46.93
CA LEU A 469 4.73 -0.05 46.53
C LEU A 469 4.08 -0.95 47.57
N HIS A 470 4.85 -1.71 48.37
CA HIS A 470 4.28 -2.56 49.41
C HIS A 470 3.59 -1.71 50.49
N LEU A 471 4.21 -0.60 50.89
CA LEU A 471 3.59 0.33 51.83
C LEU A 471 2.32 0.96 51.27
N LEU A 472 2.31 1.32 49.98
CA LEU A 472 1.11 1.87 49.32
C LEU A 472 -0.03 0.86 49.23
N VAL A 473 0.29 -0.43 49.12
CA VAL A 473 -0.70 -1.52 49.21
C VAL A 473 -1.29 -1.59 50.61
N ASP A 474 -0.46 -1.49 51.65
CA ASP A 474 -0.92 -1.51 53.05
C ASP A 474 -1.77 -0.28 53.40
N GLU A 475 -1.49 0.87 52.77
CA GLU A 475 -2.26 2.11 52.89
C GLU A 475 -3.55 2.12 52.05
N GLY A 476 -3.75 1.13 51.18
CA GLY A 476 -4.92 1.00 50.30
C GLY A 476 -4.92 1.93 49.08
N SER A 477 -3.81 2.63 48.80
CA SER A 477 -3.66 3.51 47.64
C SER A 477 -3.15 2.77 46.39
N PHE A 478 -2.68 1.53 46.55
CA PHE A 478 -2.26 0.65 45.47
C PHE A 478 -2.87 -0.74 45.59
N ARG A 479 -3.26 -1.35 44.47
CA ARG A 479 -3.86 -2.68 44.50
C ARG A 479 -2.81 -3.78 44.66
N ARG A 480 -3.10 -4.73 45.55
CA ARG A 480 -2.23 -5.89 45.82
C ARG A 480 -2.03 -6.79 44.60
N ASP A 481 -3.07 -7.02 43.81
CA ASP A 481 -3.02 -7.86 42.62
C ASP A 481 -2.11 -7.27 41.52
N LEU A 482 -2.20 -5.95 41.30
CA LEU A 482 -1.33 -5.22 40.38
C LEU A 482 0.13 -5.25 40.85
N TYR A 483 0.38 -5.05 42.16
CA TYR A 483 1.73 -5.10 42.72
C TYR A 483 2.43 -6.42 42.36
N TRP A 484 1.78 -7.56 42.59
CA TRP A 484 2.38 -8.86 42.28
C TRP A 484 2.63 -9.08 40.79
N ARG A 485 1.84 -8.45 39.92
CA ARG A 485 2.02 -8.56 38.46
C ARG A 485 3.11 -7.63 37.92
N LEU A 486 3.39 -6.54 38.62
CA LEU A 486 4.48 -5.62 38.32
C LEU A 486 5.82 -6.10 38.90
N ASN A 487 5.81 -6.60 40.13
CA ASN A 487 7.01 -7.03 40.85
C ASN A 487 7.42 -8.49 40.50
N VAL A 488 7.54 -8.79 39.20
CA VAL A 488 8.01 -10.10 38.74
C VAL A 488 9.54 -10.16 38.77
N LEU A 489 10.19 -9.18 38.15
CA LEU A 489 11.65 -9.00 38.19
C LEU A 489 11.95 -7.64 38.84
N ALA A 490 12.51 -7.65 40.04
CA ALA A 490 12.88 -6.44 40.77
C ALA A 490 14.33 -6.04 40.46
N LEU A 491 14.53 -4.77 40.08
CA LEU A 491 15.84 -4.17 39.88
C LEU A 491 15.97 -2.94 40.76
N THR A 492 16.91 -2.93 41.70
CA THR A 492 17.19 -1.78 42.56
C THR A 492 18.41 -1.03 42.05
N ILE A 493 18.26 0.28 41.80
CA ILE A 493 19.37 1.16 41.40
C ILE A 493 19.91 1.87 42.64
N PRO A 494 21.21 1.74 42.94
CA PRO A 494 21.79 2.35 44.14
C PRO A 494 21.82 3.89 44.04
N PRO A 495 21.49 4.61 45.13
CA PRO A 495 21.64 6.05 45.20
C PRO A 495 23.12 6.47 45.16
N LEU A 496 23.40 7.70 44.77
CA LEU A 496 24.75 8.21 44.53
C LEU A 496 25.64 8.13 45.79
N ARG A 497 25.05 8.32 46.97
CA ARG A 497 25.76 8.19 48.27
C ARG A 497 26.29 6.79 48.57
N GLU A 498 25.75 5.75 47.94
CA GLU A 498 26.21 4.36 48.07
C GLU A 498 27.29 4.00 47.03
N ARG A 499 27.58 4.92 46.10
CA ARG A 499 28.60 4.80 45.05
C ARG A 499 29.48 6.05 44.96
N PRO A 500 30.16 6.46 46.05
CA PRO A 500 30.94 7.70 46.07
C PRO A 500 32.09 7.71 45.05
N GLY A 501 32.63 6.53 44.70
CA GLY A 501 33.66 6.38 43.67
C GLY A 501 33.21 6.78 42.26
N ASP A 502 31.90 6.82 42.00
CA ASP A 502 31.36 7.21 40.68
C ASP A 502 31.15 8.72 40.53
N ILE A 503 31.21 9.50 41.62
CA ILE A 503 30.90 10.94 41.60
C ILE A 503 31.87 11.72 40.71
N VAL A 504 33.18 11.53 40.90
CA VAL A 504 34.20 12.26 40.11
C VAL A 504 34.14 11.87 38.62
N PRO A 505 34.09 10.58 38.24
CA PRO A 505 33.88 10.18 36.85
C PRO A 505 32.62 10.79 36.22
N LEU A 506 31.49 10.82 36.95
CA LEU A 506 30.24 11.41 36.49
C LEU A 506 30.37 12.93 36.28
N MET A 507 31.05 13.63 37.20
CA MET A 507 31.31 15.07 37.05
C MET A 507 32.12 15.37 35.80
N ASN A 508 33.21 14.63 35.58
CA ASN A 508 34.06 14.80 34.40
C ASN A 508 33.27 14.55 33.11
N HIS A 509 32.42 13.53 33.10
CA HIS A 509 31.53 13.26 31.98
C HIS A 509 30.57 14.43 31.69
N PHE A 510 29.88 14.96 32.71
CA PHE A 510 28.96 16.08 32.52
C PHE A 510 29.66 17.37 32.11
N LEU A 511 30.80 17.69 32.73
CA LEU A 511 31.59 18.87 32.37
C LEU A 511 32.09 18.80 30.92
N ALA A 512 32.53 17.63 30.47
CA ALA A 512 32.87 17.43 29.06
C ALA A 512 31.66 17.67 28.14
N ALA A 513 30.47 17.19 28.52
CA ALA A 513 29.24 17.36 27.74
C ALA A 513 28.73 18.82 27.66
N PHE A 514 29.09 19.69 28.62
CA PHE A 514 28.68 21.10 28.65
C PHE A 514 29.67 22.06 27.97
N SER A 515 30.75 21.55 27.36
CA SER A 515 31.84 22.37 26.83
C SER A 515 31.48 23.06 25.50
N VAL A 516 31.36 24.39 25.53
CA VAL A 516 31.88 25.31 24.48
C VAL A 516 33.42 25.27 24.61
N PRO A 517 34.25 25.44 23.54
CA PRO A 517 35.70 25.25 23.63
C PRO A 517 36.37 26.20 24.63
N VAL A 518 36.39 25.80 25.90
CA VAL A 518 37.19 26.39 26.97
C VAL A 518 38.02 25.25 27.54
N SER A 519 39.20 25.17 26.98
CA SER A 519 40.27 24.20 27.19
C SER A 519 40.93 24.32 28.57
N LYS A 520 40.17 24.16 29.66
CA LYS A 520 40.78 24.00 30.99
C LYS A 520 40.07 22.93 31.81
N GLU A 521 40.80 21.86 32.09
CA GLU A 521 40.43 20.84 33.07
C GLU A 521 40.17 21.51 34.43
N PHE A 522 39.05 21.20 35.07
CA PHE A 522 38.79 21.67 36.44
C PHE A 522 39.68 20.86 37.40
N GLU A 523 40.63 21.52 38.04
CA GLU A 523 41.39 20.90 39.13
C GLU A 523 40.53 20.88 40.40
N LEU A 524 40.01 19.71 40.75
CA LEU A 524 39.32 19.45 42.02
C LEU A 524 40.36 19.25 43.11
N GLU A 525 40.34 20.09 44.14
CA GLU A 525 41.21 19.92 45.30
C GLU A 525 40.79 18.69 46.13
N ARG A 526 41.73 18.09 46.90
CA ARG A 526 41.44 16.88 47.70
C ARG A 526 40.29 17.10 48.70
N GLU A 527 40.19 18.32 49.24
CA GLU A 527 39.12 18.70 50.17
C GLU A 527 37.75 18.72 49.48
N ALA A 528 37.70 19.19 48.22
CA ALA A 528 36.50 19.17 47.40
C ALA A 528 36.03 17.75 47.10
N ILE A 529 36.94 16.83 46.75
CA ILE A 529 36.63 15.41 46.52
C ILE A 529 36.07 14.75 47.80
N SER A 530 36.70 15.01 48.95
CA SER A 530 36.25 14.50 50.25
C SER A 530 34.86 15.05 50.62
N PHE A 531 34.60 16.33 50.34
CA PHE A 531 33.30 16.95 50.55
C PHE A 531 32.20 16.31 49.69
N LEU A 532 32.46 16.14 48.39
CA LEU A 532 31.53 15.50 47.44
C LEU A 532 31.18 14.06 47.86
N GLY A 533 32.17 13.30 48.37
CA GLY A 533 31.96 11.93 48.83
C GLY A 533 31.15 11.81 50.13
N ARG A 534 31.10 12.86 50.96
CA ARG A 534 30.33 12.88 52.23
C ARG A 534 28.93 13.47 52.09
N TYR A 535 28.67 14.19 51.00
CA TYR A 535 27.37 14.81 50.76
C TYR A 535 26.28 13.74 50.50
N PRO A 536 25.05 13.89 51.04
CA PRO A 536 24.02 12.86 50.95
C PRO A 536 23.37 12.71 49.57
N TRP A 537 23.52 13.70 48.67
CA TRP A 537 22.98 13.71 47.30
C TRP A 537 21.47 13.39 47.21
N PRO A 538 20.58 14.17 47.84
CA PRO A 538 19.13 13.92 47.80
C PRO A 538 18.54 13.92 46.39
N GLY A 539 19.13 14.65 45.43
CA GLY A 539 18.74 14.63 44.02
C GLY A 539 19.61 13.73 43.13
N ASN A 540 20.48 12.92 43.73
CA ASN A 540 21.34 11.95 43.06
C ASN A 540 22.09 12.54 41.84
N VAL A 541 22.10 11.83 40.72
CA VAL A 541 22.84 12.22 39.50
C VAL A 541 22.23 13.48 38.86
N ARG A 542 20.93 13.72 39.03
CA ARG A 542 20.27 14.95 38.54
C ARG A 542 20.81 16.19 39.26
N GLU A 543 20.97 16.10 40.58
CA GLU A 543 21.57 17.19 41.37
C GLU A 543 23.05 17.40 41.02
N LEU A 544 23.80 16.31 40.85
CA LEU A 544 25.20 16.37 40.42
C LEU A 544 25.35 17.07 39.07
N ARG A 545 24.50 16.73 38.10
CA ARG A 545 24.47 17.38 36.79
C ARG A 545 24.18 18.88 36.91
N ASN A 546 23.19 19.27 37.71
CA ASN A 546 22.86 20.67 37.96
C ASN A 546 24.01 21.43 38.66
N LEU A 547 24.78 20.75 39.50
CA LEU A 547 25.99 21.32 40.09
C LEU A 547 27.07 21.55 39.02
N CYS A 548 27.33 20.57 38.15
CA CYS A 548 28.29 20.71 37.05
C CYS A 548 27.93 21.86 36.09
N GLU A 549 26.65 22.02 35.77
CA GLU A 549 26.16 23.14 34.94
C GLU A 549 26.44 24.49 35.62
N ARG A 550 26.14 24.61 36.92
CA ARG A 550 26.45 25.81 37.71
C ARG A 550 27.96 26.09 37.78
N LEU A 551 28.77 25.05 37.98
CA LEU A 551 30.23 25.15 38.01
C LEU A 551 30.79 25.66 36.68
N ASN A 552 30.26 25.18 35.56
CA ASN A 552 30.67 25.61 34.22
C ASN A 552 30.44 27.12 34.01
N VAL A 553 29.31 27.65 34.49
CA VAL A 553 28.97 29.08 34.35
C VAL A 553 29.77 29.97 35.33
N VAL A 554 29.91 29.55 36.58
CA VAL A 554 30.44 30.41 37.67
C VAL A 554 31.97 30.33 37.78
N HIS A 555 32.60 29.24 37.34
CA HIS A 555 33.99 28.92 37.64
C HIS A 555 34.80 28.36 36.47
N ALA A 556 34.56 28.81 35.24
CA ALA A 556 35.38 28.44 34.08
C ALA A 556 36.88 28.75 34.32
N GLY A 557 37.70 27.71 34.53
CA GLY A 557 39.16 27.78 34.55
C GLY A 557 39.84 28.14 35.87
N LYS A 558 39.24 27.87 37.03
CA LYS A 558 39.84 28.02 38.38
C LYS A 558 39.80 26.71 39.17
N SER A 559 40.69 26.54 40.17
CA SER A 559 40.61 25.42 41.10
C SER A 559 39.32 25.49 41.91
N VAL A 560 38.73 24.34 42.19
CA VAL A 560 37.48 24.24 42.93
C VAL A 560 37.77 23.63 44.31
N ASP A 561 37.62 24.46 45.34
CA ASP A 561 37.75 24.07 46.73
C ASP A 561 36.39 23.63 47.35
N ALA A 562 36.42 23.14 48.59
CA ALA A 562 35.21 22.73 49.29
C ALA A 562 34.26 23.89 49.62
N ALA A 563 34.78 25.12 49.77
CA ALA A 563 33.99 26.31 50.12
C ALA A 563 33.14 26.79 48.93
N VAL A 564 33.69 26.72 47.72
CA VAL A 564 33.00 26.98 46.45
C VAL A 564 31.87 25.97 46.26
N LEU A 565 32.15 24.68 46.43
CA LEU A 565 31.12 23.64 46.33
C LEU A 565 30.01 23.84 47.36
N SER A 566 30.37 24.09 48.62
CA SER A 566 29.39 24.35 49.68
C SER A 566 28.52 25.57 49.35
N ARG A 567 29.08 26.64 48.78
CA ARG A 567 28.32 27.85 48.40
C ARG A 567 27.36 27.57 47.25
N LEU A 568 27.80 26.84 46.22
CA LEU A 568 26.97 26.51 45.06
C LEU A 568 25.85 25.53 45.44
N MET A 569 26.14 24.58 46.34
CA MET A 569 25.16 23.60 46.80
C MET A 569 24.15 24.19 47.81
N ALA A 570 24.50 25.25 48.55
CA ALA A 570 23.59 25.92 49.50
C ALA A 570 22.33 26.53 48.85
N TYR A 571 22.37 26.85 47.55
CA TYR A 571 21.20 27.33 46.79
C TYR A 571 20.27 26.21 46.29
N SER A 572 20.59 24.93 46.56
CA SER A 572 19.85 23.77 46.04
C SER A 572 18.63 23.39 46.88
N GLU A 573 18.37 24.08 48.00
CA GLU A 573 17.13 23.93 48.77
C GLU A 573 16.18 25.12 48.53
N PRO A 574 15.00 24.93 47.90
CA PRO A 574 13.79 25.49 48.47
C PRO A 574 13.50 24.72 49.77
N ALA A 575 13.11 25.44 50.82
CA ALA A 575 12.76 24.90 52.13
C ALA A 575 11.65 23.82 52.07
N CYS A 576 12.00 22.58 51.71
CA CYS A 576 11.28 21.41 52.18
C CYS A 576 11.99 21.00 53.46
N ALA A 577 11.57 21.63 54.55
CA ALA A 577 11.92 21.17 55.88
C ALA A 577 11.44 19.73 56.04
N ILE A 578 12.32 18.77 55.75
CA ILE A 578 12.37 17.52 56.50
C ILE A 578 12.86 17.92 57.90
N ARG A 579 11.97 18.56 58.67
CA ARG A 579 11.99 18.44 60.12
C ARG A 579 11.63 16.99 60.37
N THR A 580 12.65 16.14 60.45
CA THR A 580 12.59 14.88 61.17
C THR A 580 11.92 15.19 62.51
N GLY A 581 10.67 14.77 62.63
CA GLY A 581 9.84 15.01 63.80
C GLY A 581 10.38 14.22 64.98
N LYS A 582 11.33 14.82 65.71
CA LYS A 582 11.48 14.63 67.15
C LYS A 582 11.06 15.91 67.86
N THR A 583 9.80 16.30 67.70
CA THR A 583 9.11 17.09 68.74
C THR A 583 8.42 16.08 69.63
N GLY A 584 8.96 15.89 70.83
CA GLY A 584 8.43 14.95 71.80
C GLY A 584 7.06 15.41 72.29
N LEU A 585 6.24 14.48 72.79
CA LEU A 585 4.92 14.80 73.37
C LEU A 585 4.99 15.89 74.46
N LYS A 586 6.11 16.01 75.17
CA LYS A 586 6.36 17.03 76.19
C LYS A 586 6.43 18.46 75.62
N ASP A 587 6.83 18.63 74.36
CA ASP A 587 6.97 19.95 73.73
C ASP A 587 5.62 20.56 73.35
N ILE A 588 4.62 19.70 73.06
CA ILE A 588 3.27 20.14 72.66
C ILE A 588 2.47 20.63 73.87
N GLU A 589 2.54 19.93 75.01
CA GLU A 589 1.85 20.34 76.23
C GLU A 589 2.49 21.59 76.85
N SER A 590 3.83 21.69 76.82
CA SER A 590 4.58 22.88 77.23
C SER A 590 4.20 24.12 76.42
N ALA A 591 4.14 24.01 75.08
CA ALA A 591 3.76 25.12 74.21
C ALA A 591 2.31 25.57 74.38
N ILE A 592 1.39 24.65 74.72
CA ILE A 592 -0.01 24.97 75.01
C ILE A 592 -0.14 25.66 76.38
N ALA A 593 0.64 25.24 77.37
CA ALA A 593 0.70 25.87 78.69
C ALA A 593 1.28 27.31 78.59
N GLN A 594 2.37 27.50 77.86
CA GLN A 594 2.94 28.84 77.58
C GLN A 594 1.99 29.73 76.78
N ALA A 595 1.16 29.15 75.90
CA ALA A 595 0.15 29.87 75.13
C ALA A 595 -1.17 30.12 75.90
N GLY A 596 -1.25 29.76 77.19
CA GLY A 596 -2.45 29.95 78.01
C GLY A 596 -3.68 29.21 77.50
N GLY A 597 -3.49 28.01 76.91
CA GLY A 597 -4.57 27.20 76.35
C GLY A 597 -5.04 27.61 74.94
N LYS A 598 -4.51 28.69 74.36
CA LYS A 598 -4.86 29.14 73.00
C LYS A 598 -4.09 28.36 71.94
N VAL A 599 -4.79 27.43 71.31
CA VAL A 599 -4.30 26.52 70.26
C VAL A 599 -3.62 27.24 69.08
N SER A 600 -4.10 28.44 68.71
CA SER A 600 -3.51 29.23 67.62
C SER A 600 -2.10 29.74 67.95
N LYS A 601 -1.91 30.27 69.16
CA LYS A 601 -0.59 30.74 69.63
C LYS A 601 0.38 29.59 69.86
N ALA A 602 -0.11 28.45 70.38
CA ALA A 602 0.71 27.26 70.53
C ALA A 602 1.21 26.72 69.17
N ALA A 603 0.39 26.81 68.13
CA ALA A 603 0.75 26.42 66.77
C ALA A 603 1.83 27.34 66.16
N GLU A 604 1.76 28.65 66.41
CA GLU A 604 2.81 29.62 66.04
C GLU A 604 4.13 29.35 66.76
N ILE A 605 4.10 29.15 68.08
CA ILE A 605 5.29 28.86 68.89
C ILE A 605 6.00 27.59 68.40
N LEU A 606 5.22 26.58 68.00
CA LEU A 606 5.74 25.30 67.49
C LEU A 606 6.07 25.33 65.99
N GLY A 607 5.75 26.41 65.28
CA GLY A 607 5.95 26.52 63.82
C GLY A 607 5.20 25.44 63.03
N ILE A 608 3.99 25.06 63.47
CA ILE A 608 3.14 24.06 62.80
C ILE A 608 1.74 24.61 62.54
N HIS A 609 1.08 24.12 61.49
CA HIS A 609 -0.27 24.55 61.15
C HIS A 609 -1.30 24.14 62.24
N ARG A 610 -2.29 25.00 62.52
CA ARG A 610 -3.32 24.80 63.57
C ARG A 610 -4.03 23.44 63.49
N ALA A 611 -4.33 22.99 62.26
CA ALA A 611 -4.97 21.70 61.99
C ALA A 611 -4.08 20.49 62.36
N THR A 612 -2.75 20.65 62.26
CA THR A 612 -1.76 19.63 62.59
C THR A 612 -1.60 19.48 64.10
N LEU A 613 -1.63 20.58 64.86
CA LEU A 613 -1.68 20.57 66.32
C LEU A 613 -2.95 19.86 66.82
N TRP A 614 -4.10 20.15 66.20
CA TRP A 614 -5.39 19.52 66.54
C TRP A 614 -5.37 18.00 66.31
N ARG A 615 -4.81 17.53 65.18
CA ARG A 615 -4.65 16.10 64.88
C ARG A 615 -3.73 15.40 65.88
N LYS A 616 -2.59 16.01 66.24
CA LYS A 616 -1.66 15.44 67.24
C LYS A 616 -2.28 15.38 68.64
N ARG A 617 -3.07 16.38 69.05
CA ARG A 617 -3.82 16.40 70.33
C ARG A 617 -4.92 15.33 70.39
N LYS A 618 -5.66 15.12 69.30
CA LYS A 618 -6.69 14.07 69.26
C LYS A 618 -6.07 12.67 69.36
N ARG A 619 -4.89 12.47 68.76
CA ARG A 619 -4.12 11.22 68.85
C ARG A 619 -3.57 10.96 70.26
N SER A 620 -3.30 11.99 71.07
CA SER A 620 -2.87 11.83 72.46
C SER A 620 -4.02 11.47 73.42
N SER A 621 -5.22 12.06 73.24
CA SER A 621 -6.38 11.73 74.10
C SER A 621 -6.93 10.31 73.86
N LEU A 622 -6.60 9.70 72.72
CA LEU A 622 -6.92 8.31 72.39
C LEU A 622 -5.89 7.31 72.98
N ARG A 623 -4.66 7.75 73.26
CA ARG A 623 -3.60 6.92 73.88
C ARG A 623 -3.63 6.91 75.41
N SER A 624 -4.31 7.86 76.06
CA SER A 624 -4.45 7.92 77.53
C SER A 624 -5.71 7.22 78.05
N LYS A 625 -6.50 6.58 77.18
CA LYS A 625 -7.71 5.81 77.52
C LYS A 625 -7.62 4.33 77.07
N GLY A 626 -6.41 3.87 76.76
CA GLY A 626 -6.11 2.47 76.43
C GLY A 626 -5.39 1.81 77.58
#